data_AF-A0A6L9KZG0-F1
#
_entry.id   AF-A0A6L9KZG0-F1
#
_cell.length_a   1.000
_cell.length_b   1.000
_cell.length_c   1.000
_cell.angle_alpha   90.00
_cell.angle_beta   90.00
_cell.angle_gamma   90.00
#
_symmetry.space_group_name_H-M   'P 1'
#
loop_
_entity.id
_entity.type
_entity.pdbx_description
1 polymer ?
#
loop_
_entity_poly.entity_id
_entity_poly.type
_entity_poly.pdbx_seq_one_letter_code
_entity_poly.pdbx_strand_id
1 'polypeptide(L)'
;MILKIDQLPIELPRPKNPSPNDAAAVQELLGGKFGEMSTLMNYTYQSFNFRGRKKLRPFYDLICSIAGEEYGHIEVVAYTTNLLLTGTSKRGFDPTTTPLANGVDARNTSHFIASGQSALPMDSMGRFWSGDNVFNSGNLKLDLLHNFFLECGARANKMRVYEMVDDPTARTMVGYLLVRGGLHVVAYAKALEKLTGVEVTKLLPIPDLSNEAFPEAKKFMEQKLHLQLYTFSQEDYKQAGLIWNGPHPEDGQECVVIEGAIPGHTPPDLDEEPQLNAPGADDFDPQMFADMAKKMGIKYEY
;
A
#
# COMPACT_ATOMS: atom_id res chain seq x y z
N MET A 1 -13.12 -12.35 -9.64
CA MET A 1 -12.45 -13.13 -8.58
C MET A 1 -11.08 -12.52 -8.37
N ILE A 2 -10.49 -12.65 -7.19
CA ILE A 2 -9.15 -12.14 -6.86
C ILE A 2 -8.26 -13.34 -6.57
N LEU A 3 -7.02 -13.32 -7.08
CA LEU A 3 -5.97 -14.24 -6.70
C LEU A 3 -5.01 -13.50 -5.77
N LYS A 4 -4.54 -14.16 -4.71
CA LYS A 4 -3.50 -13.61 -3.82
C LYS A 4 -2.19 -14.35 -4.04
N ILE A 5 -1.11 -13.60 -4.16
CA ILE A 5 0.27 -14.10 -4.25
C ILE A 5 0.93 -13.77 -2.92
N ASP A 6 1.60 -14.74 -2.30
CA ASP A 6 2.24 -14.57 -0.99
C ASP A 6 3.60 -13.87 -1.11
N GLN A 7 3.56 -12.64 -1.64
CA GLN A 7 4.73 -11.82 -1.92
C GLN A 7 4.41 -10.35 -1.79
N LEU A 8 5.35 -9.57 -1.24
CA LEU A 8 5.31 -8.11 -1.29
C LEU A 8 5.91 -7.59 -2.60
N PRO A 9 5.44 -6.46 -3.15
CA PRO A 9 6.01 -5.89 -4.37
C PRO A 9 7.42 -5.30 -4.19
N ILE A 10 7.90 -5.18 -2.96
CA ILE A 10 9.26 -4.75 -2.62
C ILE A 10 9.78 -5.52 -1.41
N GLU A 11 11.11 -5.62 -1.29
CA GLU A 11 11.75 -6.02 -0.04
C GLU A 11 11.74 -4.86 0.96
N LEU A 12 11.34 -5.15 2.20
CA LEU A 12 11.39 -4.19 3.31
C LEU A 12 12.58 -4.52 4.20
N PRO A 13 13.51 -3.56 4.46
CA PRO A 13 14.56 -3.78 5.43
C PRO A 13 13.95 -3.93 6.84
N ARG A 14 14.60 -4.69 7.73
CA ARG A 14 14.18 -4.74 9.13
C ARG A 14 14.68 -3.47 9.86
N PRO A 15 13.83 -2.78 10.64
CA PRO A 15 14.25 -1.64 11.46
C PRO A 15 15.38 -2.01 12.41
N LYS A 16 16.36 -1.11 12.57
CA LYS A 16 17.39 -1.24 13.61
C LYS A 16 16.96 -0.60 14.93
N ASN A 17 16.12 0.43 14.83
CA ASN A 17 15.57 1.17 15.96
C ASN A 17 14.06 1.33 15.72
N PRO A 18 13.25 0.28 15.95
CA PRO A 18 11.82 0.34 15.72
C PRO A 18 11.18 1.44 16.59
N SER A 19 10.18 2.14 16.04
CA SER A 19 9.56 3.32 16.65
C SER A 19 8.03 3.25 16.57
N PRO A 20 7.33 3.17 17.71
CA PRO A 20 5.86 3.21 17.73
C PRO A 20 5.29 4.53 17.17
N ASN A 21 6.04 5.62 17.29
CA ASN A 21 5.59 6.93 16.82
C ASN A 21 5.78 7.08 15.30
N ASP A 22 6.79 6.43 14.72
CA ASP A 22 6.97 6.32 13.27
C ASP A 22 5.86 5.45 12.68
N ALA A 23 5.57 4.30 13.31
CA ALA A 23 4.44 3.45 12.96
C ALA A 23 3.10 4.22 13.00
N ALA A 24 2.91 5.04 14.03
CA ALA A 24 1.74 5.91 14.14
C ALA A 24 1.69 7.00 13.04
N ALA A 25 2.83 7.53 12.57
CA ALA A 25 2.84 8.47 11.43
C ALA A 25 2.52 7.75 10.12
N VAL A 26 3.10 6.57 9.89
CA VAL A 26 2.88 5.71 8.72
C VAL A 26 1.41 5.28 8.59
N GLN A 27 0.67 5.14 9.69
CA GLN A 27 -0.77 4.87 9.66
C GLN A 27 -1.59 5.89 8.85
N GLU A 28 -1.12 7.14 8.72
CA GLU A 28 -1.78 8.12 7.83
C GLU A 28 -1.80 7.64 6.37
N LEU A 29 -0.77 6.91 5.96
CA LEU A 29 -0.65 6.35 4.63
C LEU A 29 -1.45 5.06 4.47
N LEU A 30 -1.92 4.43 5.56
CA LEU A 30 -2.82 3.27 5.50
C LEU A 30 -4.28 3.71 5.54
N GLY A 31 -4.76 4.09 6.73
CA GLY A 31 -6.18 4.36 7.00
C GLY A 31 -6.56 5.84 6.98
N GLY A 32 -5.63 6.75 6.67
CA GLY A 32 -5.92 8.17 6.49
C GLY A 32 -6.87 8.46 5.33
N LYS A 33 -7.39 9.69 5.28
CA LYS A 33 -8.30 10.14 4.21
C LYS A 33 -7.69 9.96 2.81
N PHE A 34 -6.38 10.18 2.69
CA PHE A 34 -5.61 9.99 1.45
C PHE A 34 -4.63 8.80 1.56
N GLY A 35 -4.89 7.85 2.45
CA GLY A 35 -4.11 6.62 2.57
C GLY A 35 -4.53 5.56 1.55
N GLU A 36 -3.79 4.45 1.51
CA GLU A 36 -3.96 3.38 0.53
C GLU A 36 -5.30 2.65 0.65
N MET A 37 -5.93 2.65 1.84
CA MET A 37 -7.29 2.15 2.00
C MET A 37 -8.29 2.97 1.17
N SER A 38 -8.06 4.28 1.05
CA SER A 38 -8.91 5.17 0.28
C SER A 38 -8.69 5.02 -1.22
N THR A 39 -7.45 4.96 -1.71
CA THR A 39 -7.16 4.69 -3.14
C THR A 39 -7.76 3.34 -3.53
N LEU A 40 -7.45 2.27 -2.79
CA LEU A 40 -7.98 0.93 -3.00
C LEU A 40 -9.50 0.92 -3.13
N MET A 41 -10.21 1.44 -2.12
CA MET A 41 -11.66 1.31 -2.06
C MET A 41 -12.36 2.24 -3.06
N ASN A 42 -11.80 3.41 -3.39
CA ASN A 42 -12.33 4.25 -4.47
C ASN A 42 -12.30 3.50 -5.80
N TYR A 43 -11.15 2.98 -6.20
CA TYR A 43 -11.00 2.34 -7.51
C TYR A 43 -11.75 1.01 -7.57
N THR A 44 -11.76 0.26 -6.46
CA THR A 44 -12.53 -0.98 -6.33
C THR A 44 -14.02 -0.73 -6.57
N TYR A 45 -14.64 0.19 -5.83
CA TYR A 45 -16.07 0.46 -5.99
C TYR A 45 -16.41 1.10 -7.34
N GLN A 46 -15.55 1.99 -7.86
CA GLN A 46 -15.73 2.55 -9.20
C GLN A 46 -15.66 1.46 -10.27
N SER A 47 -14.76 0.48 -10.14
CA SER A 47 -14.68 -0.67 -11.06
C SER A 47 -15.97 -1.52 -11.00
N PHE A 48 -16.50 -1.79 -9.81
CA PHE A 48 -17.72 -2.57 -9.63
C PHE A 48 -18.92 -1.85 -10.23
N ASN A 49 -19.03 -0.55 -9.99
CA ASN A 49 -20.16 0.27 -10.44
C ASN A 49 -20.00 0.84 -11.86
N PHE A 50 -18.89 0.54 -12.53
CA PHE A 50 -18.59 1.08 -13.86
C PHE A 50 -19.68 0.69 -14.88
N ARG A 51 -20.34 1.70 -15.46
CA ARG A 51 -21.36 1.51 -16.50
C ARG A 51 -20.75 1.65 -17.90
N GLY A 52 -21.12 0.74 -18.80
CA GLY A 52 -20.62 0.76 -20.18
C GLY A 52 -19.22 0.15 -20.35
N ARG A 53 -18.85 -0.83 -19.52
CA ARG A 53 -17.53 -1.52 -19.53
C ARG A 53 -17.04 -1.95 -20.92
N LYS A 54 -17.93 -2.39 -21.81
CA LYS A 54 -17.57 -2.76 -23.19
C LYS A 54 -17.26 -1.54 -24.07
N LYS A 55 -18.02 -0.46 -23.91
CA LYS A 55 -17.89 0.77 -24.71
C LYS A 55 -16.68 1.60 -24.29
N LEU A 56 -16.41 1.67 -22.99
CA LEU A 56 -15.34 2.47 -22.38
C LEU A 56 -14.26 1.55 -21.78
N ARG A 57 -13.98 0.44 -22.47
CA ARG A 57 -13.11 -0.63 -21.98
C ARG A 57 -11.71 -0.15 -21.54
N PRO A 58 -11.01 0.74 -22.27
CA PRO A 58 -9.71 1.23 -21.83
C PRO A 58 -9.71 1.89 -20.45
N PHE A 59 -10.75 2.67 -20.14
CA PHE A 59 -10.89 3.36 -18.86
C PHE A 59 -11.27 2.41 -17.74
N TYR A 60 -12.16 1.47 -18.02
CA TYR A 60 -12.51 0.40 -17.09
C TYR A 60 -11.28 -0.46 -16.77
N ASP A 61 -10.51 -0.83 -17.78
CA ASP A 61 -9.29 -1.62 -17.63
C ASP A 61 -8.25 -0.88 -16.80
N LEU A 62 -8.04 0.42 -17.05
CA LEU A 62 -7.14 1.24 -16.25
C LEU A 62 -7.52 1.26 -14.77
N ILE A 63 -8.80 1.52 -14.45
CA ILE A 63 -9.29 1.56 -13.06
C ILE A 63 -9.16 0.17 -12.41
N CYS A 64 -9.45 -0.92 -13.13
CA CYS A 64 -9.30 -2.28 -12.60
C CYS A 64 -7.84 -2.64 -12.32
N SER A 65 -6.91 -2.32 -13.23
CA SER A 65 -5.50 -2.60 -13.05
C SER A 65 -4.94 -1.88 -11.82
N ILE A 66 -5.23 -0.58 -11.69
CA ILE A 66 -4.78 0.23 -10.55
C ILE A 66 -5.45 -0.27 -9.25
N ALA A 67 -6.76 -0.59 -9.26
CA ALA A 67 -7.42 -1.18 -8.09
C ALA A 67 -6.78 -2.51 -7.64
N GLY A 68 -6.30 -3.33 -8.59
CA GLY A 68 -5.55 -4.55 -8.30
C GLY A 68 -4.20 -4.27 -7.64
N GLU A 69 -3.52 -3.21 -8.08
CA GLU A 69 -2.25 -2.76 -7.51
C GLU A 69 -2.39 -2.26 -6.05
N GLU A 70 -3.44 -1.49 -5.75
CA GLU A 70 -3.65 -0.91 -4.42
C GLU A 70 -3.81 -1.95 -3.30
N TYR A 71 -4.18 -3.20 -3.63
CA TYR A 71 -4.16 -4.30 -2.65
C TYR A 71 -2.74 -4.57 -2.13
N GLY A 72 -1.74 -4.52 -3.01
CA GLY A 72 -0.34 -4.65 -2.60
C GLY A 72 0.15 -3.44 -1.81
N HIS A 73 -0.37 -2.25 -2.08
CA HIS A 73 0.00 -1.05 -1.35
C HIS A 73 -0.44 -1.08 0.10
N ILE A 74 -1.70 -1.44 0.39
CA ILE A 74 -2.16 -1.60 1.77
C ILE A 74 -1.34 -2.66 2.52
N GLU A 75 -0.90 -3.72 1.83
CA GLU A 75 -0.10 -4.79 2.41
C GLU A 75 1.31 -4.31 2.76
N VAL A 76 2.00 -3.60 1.86
CA VAL A 76 3.33 -3.02 2.12
C VAL A 76 3.28 -2.02 3.28
N VAL A 77 2.27 -1.15 3.34
CA VAL A 77 2.14 -0.18 4.45
C VAL A 77 1.86 -0.90 5.77
N ALA A 78 1.01 -1.94 5.76
CA ALA A 78 0.74 -2.75 6.94
C ALA A 78 2.00 -3.48 7.44
N TYR A 79 2.76 -4.15 6.56
CA TYR A 79 4.02 -4.81 6.93
C TYR A 79 5.07 -3.81 7.43
N THR A 80 5.16 -2.63 6.82
CA THR A 80 6.03 -1.56 7.31
C THR A 80 5.65 -1.13 8.72
N THR A 81 4.35 -0.93 8.98
CA THR A 81 3.83 -0.59 10.31
C THR A 81 4.13 -1.69 11.33
N ASN A 82 3.91 -2.96 10.96
CA ASN A 82 4.20 -4.11 11.81
C ASN A 82 5.69 -4.16 12.18
N LEU A 83 6.59 -4.06 11.18
CA LEU A 83 8.03 -4.05 11.41
C LEU A 83 8.48 -2.93 12.35
N LEU A 84 7.91 -1.72 12.20
CA LEU A 84 8.21 -0.58 13.06
C LEU A 84 7.70 -0.76 14.51
N LEU A 85 6.77 -1.68 14.75
CA LEU A 85 6.23 -2.02 16.07
C LEU A 85 6.94 -3.24 16.69
N THR A 86 7.47 -4.16 15.88
CA THR A 86 8.23 -5.34 16.33
C THR A 86 9.46 -4.93 17.13
N GLY A 87 9.65 -5.53 18.31
CA GLY A 87 10.80 -5.23 19.18
C GLY A 87 10.72 -3.88 19.92
N THR A 88 9.57 -3.19 19.90
CA THR A 88 9.42 -1.92 20.63
C THR A 88 9.17 -2.10 22.13
N SER A 89 8.79 -3.29 22.58
CA SER A 89 8.54 -3.62 23.99
C SER A 89 9.53 -4.65 24.52
N LYS A 90 9.64 -4.75 25.85
CA LYS A 90 10.45 -5.78 26.49
C LYS A 90 9.77 -7.15 26.30
N ARG A 91 10.52 -8.13 25.79
CA ARG A 91 10.03 -9.51 25.64
C ARG A 91 9.98 -10.25 26.97
N GLY A 92 8.92 -11.02 27.18
CA GLY A 92 8.77 -11.95 28.31
C GLY A 92 7.33 -12.12 28.78
N PHE A 93 7.07 -13.23 29.48
CA PHE A 93 5.74 -13.59 29.96
C PHE A 93 5.34 -12.94 31.29
N ASP A 94 6.29 -12.35 32.04
CA ASP A 94 6.01 -11.77 33.35
C ASP A 94 5.40 -10.36 33.22
N PRO A 95 4.07 -10.20 33.44
CA PRO A 95 3.42 -8.91 33.30
C PRO A 95 3.84 -7.92 34.40
N THR A 96 4.36 -8.41 35.53
CA THR A 96 4.75 -7.56 36.67
C THR A 96 5.98 -6.70 36.38
N THR A 97 6.76 -7.07 35.35
CA THR A 97 7.87 -6.25 34.85
C THR A 97 7.44 -5.06 34.01
N THR A 98 6.13 -4.89 33.79
CA THR A 98 5.53 -3.84 32.95
C THR A 98 6.13 -3.82 31.52
N PRO A 99 6.13 -4.94 30.79
CA PRO A 99 6.84 -5.07 29.52
C PRO A 99 6.35 -4.10 28.42
N LEU A 100 5.11 -3.63 28.52
CA LEU A 100 4.46 -2.71 27.59
C LEU A 100 4.43 -1.24 28.07
N ALA A 101 5.26 -0.87 29.04
CA ALA A 101 5.26 0.47 29.64
C ALA A 101 5.34 1.60 28.59
N ASN A 102 6.09 1.39 27.50
CA ASN A 102 6.25 2.36 26.42
C ASN A 102 4.95 2.67 25.66
N GLY A 103 3.96 1.77 25.69
CA GLY A 103 2.66 1.99 25.04
C GLY A 103 1.83 3.12 25.67
N VAL A 104 2.12 3.50 26.92
CA VAL A 104 1.46 4.62 27.61
C VAL A 104 1.84 5.97 26.98
N ASP A 105 3.10 6.14 26.61
CA ASP A 105 3.64 7.38 26.04
C ASP A 105 3.67 7.36 24.50
N ALA A 106 3.28 6.25 23.88
CA ALA A 106 3.13 6.16 22.43
C ALA A 106 1.97 7.04 21.96
N ARG A 107 2.16 7.78 20.86
CA ARG A 107 1.09 8.58 20.24
C ARG A 107 -0.15 7.75 19.89
N ASN A 108 0.04 6.46 19.66
CA ASN A 108 -1.03 5.53 19.31
C ASN A 108 -1.01 4.29 20.21
N THR A 109 -1.61 4.41 21.40
CA THR A 109 -1.75 3.30 22.35
C THR A 109 -2.59 2.15 21.80
N SER A 110 -3.47 2.39 20.81
CA SER A 110 -4.27 1.32 20.19
C SER A 110 -3.42 0.25 19.51
N HIS A 111 -2.20 0.60 19.04
CA HIS A 111 -1.25 -0.39 18.54
C HIS A 111 -0.85 -1.42 19.59
N PHE A 112 -0.79 -1.04 20.87
CA PHE A 112 -0.40 -1.97 21.94
C PHE A 112 -1.59 -2.74 22.48
N ILE A 113 -2.75 -2.08 22.59
CA ILE A 113 -3.93 -2.65 23.26
C ILE A 113 -4.83 -3.43 22.29
N ALA A 114 -5.18 -2.84 21.15
CA ALA A 114 -6.21 -3.39 20.27
C ALA A 114 -5.65 -4.38 19.24
N SER A 115 -4.38 -4.24 18.85
CA SER A 115 -3.80 -5.01 17.76
C SER A 115 -2.58 -5.86 18.13
N GLY A 116 -2.05 -5.75 19.35
CA GLY A 116 -0.85 -6.49 19.74
C GLY A 116 0.37 -6.13 18.88
N GLN A 117 0.73 -4.85 18.87
CA GLN A 117 1.86 -4.29 18.11
C GLN A 117 1.77 -4.54 16.60
N SER A 118 0.57 -4.41 16.03
CA SER A 118 0.33 -4.54 14.58
C SER A 118 -0.51 -3.40 13.99
N ALA A 119 -0.53 -3.29 12.67
CA ALA A 119 -1.30 -2.31 11.93
C ALA A 119 -2.81 -2.44 12.18
N LEU A 120 -3.52 -1.31 12.11
CA LEU A 120 -4.98 -1.23 12.16
C LEU A 120 -5.49 -0.35 11.02
N PRO A 121 -6.71 -0.56 10.50
CA PRO A 121 -7.29 0.28 9.45
C PRO A 121 -7.73 1.65 10.00
N MET A 122 -6.77 2.47 10.39
CA MET A 122 -6.97 3.79 11.01
C MET A 122 -5.91 4.80 10.56
N ASP A 123 -6.18 6.08 10.76
CA ASP A 123 -5.25 7.16 10.46
C ASP A 123 -4.19 7.37 11.56
N SER A 124 -3.31 8.37 11.38
CA SER A 124 -2.23 8.67 12.33
C SER A 124 -2.68 9.23 13.68
N MET A 125 -3.97 9.53 13.82
CA MET A 125 -4.62 10.03 15.02
C MET A 125 -5.59 9.01 15.62
N GLY A 126 -5.58 7.77 15.13
CA GLY A 126 -6.38 6.66 15.65
C GLY A 126 -7.85 6.67 15.21
N ARG A 127 -8.24 7.49 14.21
CA ARG A 127 -9.60 7.42 13.63
C ARG A 127 -9.65 6.30 12.63
N PHE A 128 -10.59 5.36 12.82
CA PHE A 128 -10.78 4.26 11.87
C PHE A 128 -11.20 4.78 10.50
N TRP A 129 -10.67 4.14 9.46
CA TRP A 129 -11.05 4.41 8.10
C TRP A 129 -12.56 4.16 7.92
N SER A 130 -13.23 5.07 7.21
CA SER A 130 -14.67 4.97 6.93
C SER A 130 -14.91 4.84 5.43
N GLY A 131 -15.93 4.07 5.07
CA GLY A 131 -16.43 4.00 3.69
C GLY A 131 -16.90 5.36 3.14
N ASP A 132 -17.13 6.36 4.00
CA ASP A 132 -17.41 7.73 3.59
C ASP A 132 -16.24 8.40 2.82
N ASN A 133 -15.04 7.83 2.90
CA ASN A 133 -13.89 8.25 2.08
C ASN A 133 -14.00 7.79 0.61
N VAL A 134 -14.99 6.97 0.26
CA VAL A 134 -15.21 6.47 -1.10
C VAL A 134 -16.10 7.43 -1.88
N PHE A 135 -15.57 7.97 -2.97
CA PHE A 135 -16.31 8.72 -3.97
C PHE A 135 -16.52 7.88 -5.22
N ASN A 136 -17.79 7.67 -5.56
CA ASN A 136 -18.19 6.93 -6.75
C ASN A 136 -19.51 7.48 -7.27
N SER A 137 -19.42 8.34 -8.28
CA SER A 137 -20.60 9.01 -8.84
C SER A 137 -21.25 8.22 -9.99
N GLY A 138 -20.52 7.27 -10.57
CA GLY A 138 -20.92 6.58 -11.81
C GLY A 138 -20.74 7.44 -13.06
N ASN A 139 -20.26 8.68 -12.93
CA ASN A 139 -19.87 9.54 -14.04
C ASN A 139 -18.35 9.45 -14.24
N LEU A 140 -17.92 8.80 -15.34
CA LEU A 140 -16.51 8.54 -15.60
C LEU A 140 -15.63 9.80 -15.53
N LYS A 141 -16.08 10.93 -16.07
CA LYS A 141 -15.28 12.15 -16.07
C LYS A 141 -15.08 12.69 -14.65
N LEU A 142 -16.14 12.67 -13.86
CA LEU A 142 -16.10 13.13 -12.47
C LEU A 142 -15.28 12.20 -11.58
N ASP A 143 -15.42 10.88 -11.77
CA ASP A 143 -14.67 9.88 -11.01
C ASP A 143 -13.16 9.93 -11.36
N LEU A 144 -12.79 10.09 -12.64
CA LEU A 144 -11.38 10.27 -13.03
C LEU A 144 -10.78 11.57 -12.48
N LEU A 145 -11.56 12.67 -12.46
CA LEU A 145 -11.11 13.93 -11.85
C LEU A 145 -10.88 13.76 -10.35
N HIS A 146 -11.79 13.04 -9.68
CA HIS A 146 -11.62 12.68 -8.28
C HIS A 146 -10.36 11.84 -8.05
N ASN A 147 -10.12 10.81 -8.87
CA ASN A 147 -8.96 9.92 -8.69
C ASN A 147 -7.64 10.65 -8.90
N PHE A 148 -7.57 11.54 -9.90
CA PHE A 148 -6.41 12.42 -10.10
C PHE A 148 -6.14 13.28 -8.85
N PHE A 149 -7.17 13.88 -8.25
CA PHE A 149 -7.05 14.63 -7.00
C PHE A 149 -6.63 13.75 -5.82
N LEU A 150 -7.22 12.55 -5.70
CA LEU A 150 -6.95 11.60 -4.62
C LEU A 150 -5.48 11.21 -4.61
N GLU A 151 -4.91 10.84 -5.77
CA GLU A 151 -3.49 10.49 -5.90
C GLU A 151 -2.56 11.68 -5.58
N CYS A 152 -2.90 12.89 -6.03
CA CYS A 152 -2.13 14.09 -5.68
C CYS A 152 -2.13 14.32 -4.15
N GLY A 153 -3.27 14.14 -3.49
CA GLY A 153 -3.39 14.24 -2.04
C GLY A 153 -2.63 13.13 -1.30
N ALA A 154 -2.72 11.90 -1.80
CA ALA A 154 -2.00 10.75 -1.26
C ALA A 154 -0.49 10.95 -1.36
N ARG A 155 -0.01 11.43 -2.52
CA ARG A 155 1.39 11.80 -2.73
C ARG A 155 1.85 12.89 -1.75
N ALA A 156 1.07 13.96 -1.55
CA ALA A 156 1.42 15.00 -0.60
C ALA A 156 1.54 14.48 0.84
N ASN A 157 0.67 13.53 1.25
CA ASN A 157 0.77 12.90 2.56
C ASN A 157 2.01 12.01 2.67
N LYS A 158 2.32 11.20 1.65
CA LYS A 158 3.55 10.39 1.58
C LYS A 158 4.80 11.25 1.76
N MET A 159 4.88 12.39 1.07
CA MET A 159 6.01 13.33 1.19
C MET A 159 6.16 13.87 2.62
N ARG A 160 5.06 14.28 3.25
CA ARG A 160 5.09 14.79 4.64
C ARG A 160 5.47 13.71 5.64
N VAL A 161 4.97 12.49 5.49
CA VAL A 161 5.38 11.37 6.35
C VAL A 161 6.85 11.05 6.15
N TYR A 162 7.37 11.08 4.92
CA TYR A 162 8.81 10.93 4.65
C TYR A 162 9.66 11.97 5.39
N GLU A 163 9.18 13.21 5.52
CA GLU A 163 9.85 14.28 6.27
C GLU A 163 9.78 14.07 7.80
N MET A 164 8.85 13.25 8.29
CA MET A 164 8.65 12.96 9.72
C MET A 164 9.45 11.75 10.21
N VAL A 165 9.85 10.84 9.32
CA VAL A 165 10.49 9.56 9.68
C VAL A 165 11.85 9.41 9.00
N ASP A 166 12.80 8.79 9.69
CA ASP A 166 14.14 8.48 9.16
C ASP A 166 14.45 6.98 9.10
N ASP A 167 13.59 6.12 9.66
CA ASP A 167 13.78 4.68 9.59
C ASP A 167 13.79 4.19 8.12
N PRO A 168 14.81 3.41 7.71
CA PRO A 168 14.93 2.92 6.34
C PRO A 168 13.73 2.09 5.87
N THR A 169 13.01 1.41 6.77
CA THR A 169 11.82 0.61 6.44
C THR A 169 10.71 1.52 5.95
N ALA A 170 10.42 2.57 6.70
CA ALA A 170 9.42 3.57 6.35
C ALA A 170 9.80 4.29 5.05
N ARG A 171 11.05 4.76 4.93
CA ARG A 171 11.52 5.47 3.73
C ARG A 171 11.56 4.59 2.48
N THR A 172 11.89 3.31 2.61
CA THR A 172 11.84 2.36 1.48
C THR A 172 10.41 2.21 0.97
N MET A 173 9.45 1.97 1.87
CA MET A 173 8.03 1.91 1.53
C MET A 173 7.54 3.21 0.90
N VAL A 174 7.82 4.36 1.51
CA VAL A 174 7.35 5.65 1.00
C VAL A 174 7.98 5.96 -0.37
N GLY A 175 9.26 5.68 -0.56
CA GLY A 175 9.94 5.85 -1.84
C GLY A 175 9.29 5.03 -2.96
N TYR A 176 8.94 3.77 -2.67
CA TYR A 176 8.20 2.92 -3.61
C TYR A 176 6.83 3.53 -3.94
N LEU A 177 6.03 3.88 -2.93
CA LEU A 177 4.68 4.40 -3.15
C LEU A 177 4.65 5.80 -3.77
N LEU A 178 5.71 6.61 -3.62
CA LEU A 178 5.85 7.87 -4.36
C LEU A 178 6.01 7.61 -5.86
N VAL A 179 6.72 6.55 -6.25
CA VAL A 179 6.88 6.15 -7.66
C VAL A 179 5.59 5.56 -8.20
N ARG A 180 4.95 4.64 -7.47
CA ARG A 180 3.70 4.00 -7.90
C ARG A 180 2.52 4.97 -7.94
N GLY A 181 2.32 5.75 -6.87
CA GLY A 181 1.32 6.83 -6.85
C GLY A 181 1.58 7.89 -7.93
N GLY A 182 2.85 8.22 -8.22
CA GLY A 182 3.22 9.08 -9.34
C GLY A 182 2.76 8.53 -10.70
N LEU A 183 2.95 7.23 -10.93
CA LEU A 183 2.41 6.54 -12.10
C LEU A 183 0.88 6.68 -12.16
N HIS A 184 0.16 6.49 -11.05
CA HIS A 184 -1.30 6.61 -11.00
C HIS A 184 -1.79 8.04 -11.28
N VAL A 185 -1.12 9.06 -10.72
CA VAL A 185 -1.38 10.48 -11.03
C VAL A 185 -1.31 10.71 -12.54
N VAL A 186 -0.22 10.27 -13.18
CA VAL A 186 -0.02 10.44 -14.63
C VAL A 186 -1.04 9.63 -15.43
N ALA A 187 -1.38 8.42 -14.99
CA ALA A 187 -2.31 7.56 -15.70
C ALA A 187 -3.73 8.15 -15.70
N TYR A 188 -4.20 8.67 -14.57
CA TYR A 188 -5.48 9.37 -14.49
C TYR A 188 -5.46 10.72 -15.21
N ALA A 189 -4.34 11.45 -15.19
CA ALA A 189 -4.17 12.64 -16.01
C ALA A 189 -4.34 12.30 -17.50
N LYS A 190 -3.55 11.35 -18.04
CA LYS A 190 -3.66 10.88 -19.42
C LYS A 190 -5.08 10.40 -19.76
N ALA A 191 -5.76 9.71 -18.85
CA ALA A 191 -7.16 9.30 -19.03
C ALA A 191 -8.09 10.51 -19.19
N LEU A 192 -7.95 11.52 -18.35
CA LEU A 192 -8.70 12.78 -18.46
C LEU A 192 -8.40 13.50 -19.78
N GLU A 193 -7.14 13.56 -20.22
CA GLU A 193 -6.79 14.18 -21.50
C GLU A 193 -7.46 13.45 -22.67
N LYS A 194 -7.41 12.12 -22.71
CA LYS A 194 -8.08 11.32 -23.75
C LYS A 194 -9.59 11.52 -23.74
N LEU A 195 -10.20 11.68 -22.56
CA LEU A 195 -11.64 11.83 -22.41
C LEU A 195 -12.14 13.25 -22.71
N THR A 196 -11.32 14.27 -22.49
CA THR A 196 -11.76 15.68 -22.48
C THR A 196 -11.06 16.58 -23.47
N GLY A 197 -9.87 16.21 -23.94
CA GLY A 197 -8.98 17.07 -24.73
C GLY A 197 -8.23 18.13 -23.92
N VAL A 198 -8.43 18.21 -22.61
CA VAL A 198 -7.70 19.14 -21.72
C VAL A 198 -6.33 18.54 -21.41
N GLU A 199 -5.27 19.34 -21.49
CA GLU A 199 -3.88 18.91 -21.23
C GLU A 199 -3.59 18.84 -19.71
N VAL A 200 -4.25 17.92 -19.00
CA VAL A 200 -4.15 17.73 -17.54
C VAL A 200 -2.72 17.38 -17.09
N THR A 201 -1.94 16.68 -17.91
CA THR A 201 -0.55 16.31 -17.58
C THR A 201 0.37 17.52 -17.41
N LYS A 202 0.02 18.69 -17.97
CA LYS A 202 0.75 19.94 -17.76
C LYS A 202 0.65 20.51 -16.35
N LEU A 203 -0.22 19.95 -15.50
CA LEU A 203 -0.30 20.32 -14.09
C LEU A 203 0.78 19.62 -13.23
N LEU A 204 1.50 18.64 -13.78
CA LEU A 204 2.41 17.80 -13.01
C LEU A 204 3.83 18.38 -12.92
N PRO A 205 4.56 18.10 -11.82
CA PRO A 205 4.16 17.30 -10.65
C PRO A 205 3.31 18.08 -9.64
N ILE A 206 2.50 17.37 -8.82
CA ILE A 206 1.74 17.97 -7.71
C ILE A 206 2.03 17.19 -6.41
N PRO A 207 2.44 17.85 -5.30
CA PRO A 207 3.03 19.19 -5.24
C PRO A 207 4.27 19.36 -6.14
N ASP A 208 4.71 20.60 -6.35
CA ASP A 208 5.84 21.03 -7.21
C ASP A 208 7.22 20.55 -6.71
N LEU A 209 7.39 19.24 -6.55
CA LEU A 209 8.65 18.60 -6.17
C LEU A 209 8.74 17.27 -6.92
N SER A 210 9.86 17.02 -7.61
CA SER A 210 10.07 15.76 -8.33
C SER A 210 10.40 14.61 -7.38
N ASN A 211 10.06 13.38 -7.78
CA ASN A 211 10.47 12.16 -7.08
C ASN A 211 12.01 11.99 -7.03
N GLU A 212 12.77 12.66 -7.91
CA GLU A 212 14.24 12.69 -7.86
C GLU A 212 14.80 13.27 -6.55
N ALA A 213 14.00 14.04 -5.81
CA ALA A 213 14.38 14.58 -4.50
C ALA A 213 14.44 13.51 -3.39
N PHE A 214 13.89 12.31 -3.62
CA PHE A 214 13.79 11.24 -2.64
C PHE A 214 14.72 10.07 -3.04
N PRO A 215 15.83 9.83 -2.32
CA PRO A 215 16.81 8.80 -2.67
C PRO A 215 16.22 7.41 -2.88
N GLU A 216 15.25 7.00 -2.07
CA GLU A 216 14.56 5.71 -2.17
C GLU A 216 13.67 5.66 -3.41
N ALA A 217 12.93 6.73 -3.72
CA ALA A 217 12.13 6.81 -4.95
C ALA A 217 13.01 6.71 -6.20
N LYS A 218 14.17 7.38 -6.19
CA LYS A 218 15.13 7.32 -7.30
C LYS A 218 15.57 5.89 -7.62
N LYS A 219 15.85 5.06 -6.61
CA LYS A 219 16.20 3.64 -6.80
C LYS A 219 15.11 2.86 -7.54
N PHE A 220 13.84 3.18 -7.30
CA PHE A 220 12.71 2.54 -7.99
C PHE A 220 12.47 3.13 -9.39
N MET A 221 12.77 4.41 -9.62
CA MET A 221 12.75 5.00 -10.97
C MET A 221 13.88 4.47 -11.85
N GLU A 222 15.04 4.15 -11.28
CA GLU A 222 16.14 3.47 -12.00
C GLU A 222 15.72 2.08 -12.51
N GLN A 223 14.83 1.41 -11.78
CA GLN A 223 14.19 0.15 -12.17
C GLN A 223 13.01 0.33 -13.16
N LYS A 224 12.74 1.58 -13.57
CA LYS A 224 11.66 1.96 -14.50
C LYS A 224 10.25 1.71 -13.96
N LEU A 225 10.08 1.60 -12.65
CA LEU A 225 8.76 1.37 -12.06
C LEU A 225 7.80 2.55 -12.31
N HIS A 226 8.27 3.78 -12.54
CA HIS A 226 7.39 4.89 -12.92
C HIS A 226 6.79 4.76 -14.34
N LEU A 227 7.33 3.88 -15.18
CA LEU A 227 6.89 3.68 -16.57
C LEU A 227 6.02 2.43 -16.75
N GLN A 228 6.01 1.53 -15.77
CA GLN A 228 5.47 0.18 -15.89
C GLN A 228 4.13 0.04 -15.16
N LEU A 229 3.02 0.07 -15.91
CA LEU A 229 1.69 -0.20 -15.38
C LEU A 229 1.40 -1.70 -15.46
N TYR A 230 1.22 -2.35 -14.31
CA TYR A 230 0.93 -3.79 -14.23
C TYR A 230 -0.58 -4.02 -14.26
N THR A 231 -1.06 -5.05 -14.97
CA THR A 231 -2.51 -5.32 -15.04
C THR A 231 -3.06 -6.02 -13.81
N PHE A 232 -2.20 -6.64 -12.99
CA PHE A 232 -2.59 -7.50 -11.85
C PHE A 232 -3.65 -8.54 -12.25
N SER A 233 -3.59 -9.01 -13.49
CA SER A 233 -4.44 -10.05 -14.05
C SER A 233 -3.66 -10.90 -15.04
N GLN A 234 -3.99 -12.19 -15.10
CA GLN A 234 -3.34 -13.15 -16.01
C GLN A 234 -3.69 -12.87 -17.48
N GLU A 235 -4.95 -12.50 -17.77
CA GLU A 235 -5.43 -12.38 -19.15
C GLU A 235 -6.28 -11.13 -19.42
N ASP A 236 -6.71 -10.41 -18.37
CA ASP A 236 -7.59 -9.25 -18.49
C ASP A 236 -6.85 -7.89 -18.49
N TYR A 237 -7.62 -6.84 -18.73
CA TYR A 237 -7.27 -5.42 -18.55
C TYR A 237 -6.17 -4.85 -19.47
N LYS A 238 -5.83 -5.57 -20.54
CA LYS A 238 -4.80 -5.17 -21.53
C LYS A 238 -5.09 -3.85 -22.24
N GLN A 239 -6.36 -3.41 -22.32
CA GLN A 239 -6.70 -2.15 -23.00
C GLN A 239 -6.34 -0.90 -22.18
N ALA A 240 -5.87 -1.05 -20.94
CA ALA A 240 -5.24 0.04 -20.20
C ALA A 240 -4.09 0.68 -21.01
N GLY A 241 -3.40 -0.10 -21.85
CA GLY A 241 -2.34 0.38 -22.74
C GLY A 241 -2.79 1.35 -23.84
N LEU A 242 -4.09 1.49 -24.09
CA LEU A 242 -4.62 2.54 -24.97
C LEU A 242 -4.64 3.93 -24.29
N ILE A 243 -4.51 3.96 -22.96
CA ILE A 243 -4.34 5.18 -22.16
C ILE A 243 -2.89 5.33 -21.70
N TRP A 244 -2.32 4.27 -21.12
CA TRP A 244 -0.93 4.24 -20.65
C TRP A 244 0.02 3.87 -21.80
N ASN A 245 0.34 4.86 -22.62
CA ASN A 245 1.29 4.80 -23.73
C ASN A 245 1.94 6.18 -23.97
N GLY A 246 2.92 6.18 -24.86
CA GLY A 246 3.65 7.37 -25.26
C GLY A 246 4.60 7.85 -24.18
N PRO A 247 5.18 9.05 -24.37
CA PRO A 247 6.14 9.60 -23.43
C PRO A 247 5.48 9.92 -22.08
N HIS A 248 6.21 9.63 -21.00
CA HIS A 248 5.94 10.09 -19.66
C HIS A 248 6.19 11.61 -19.58
N PRO A 249 5.31 12.40 -18.93
CA PRO A 249 5.35 13.87 -19.03
C PRO A 249 6.57 14.51 -18.37
N GLU A 250 7.19 13.86 -17.37
CA GLU A 250 8.36 14.43 -16.67
C GLU A 250 9.70 14.17 -17.37
N ASP A 251 9.90 12.98 -17.95
CA ASP A 251 11.22 12.54 -18.44
C ASP A 251 11.22 12.09 -19.92
N GLY A 252 10.05 12.07 -20.57
CA GLY A 252 9.89 11.71 -21.98
C GLY A 252 10.06 10.23 -22.30
N GLN A 253 10.29 9.36 -21.30
CA GLN A 253 10.48 7.92 -21.54
C GLN A 253 9.14 7.22 -21.85
N GLU A 254 9.19 6.13 -22.62
CA GLU A 254 7.96 5.44 -23.07
C GLU A 254 7.26 4.69 -21.92
N CYS A 255 5.97 4.96 -21.75
CA CYS A 255 5.08 4.27 -20.83
C CYS A 255 4.68 2.90 -21.40
N VAL A 256 4.78 1.85 -20.58
CA VAL A 256 4.47 0.47 -20.99
C VAL A 256 3.49 -0.21 -20.04
N VAL A 257 2.62 -1.05 -20.59
CA VAL A 257 1.76 -1.95 -19.81
C VAL A 257 2.41 -3.33 -19.74
N ILE A 258 2.45 -3.90 -18.54
CA ILE A 258 2.95 -5.24 -18.28
C ILE A 258 1.79 -6.11 -17.81
N GLU A 259 1.63 -7.27 -18.43
CA GLU A 259 0.62 -8.25 -18.03
C GLU A 259 1.06 -9.00 -16.76
N GLY A 260 0.16 -9.17 -15.81
CA GLY A 260 0.42 -9.85 -14.54
C GLY A 260 0.76 -8.91 -13.39
N ALA A 261 1.29 -9.48 -12.32
CA ALA A 261 1.71 -8.76 -11.13
C ALA A 261 3.18 -8.32 -11.25
N ILE A 262 3.56 -7.30 -10.47
CA ILE A 262 4.95 -6.95 -10.25
C ILE A 262 5.71 -8.15 -9.66
N PRO A 263 6.96 -8.43 -10.07
CA PRO A 263 7.78 -9.43 -9.41
C PRO A 263 7.86 -9.16 -7.91
N GLY A 264 7.49 -10.16 -7.10
CA GLY A 264 7.38 -10.01 -5.66
C GLY A 264 8.59 -10.54 -4.89
N HIS A 265 8.65 -10.17 -3.62
CA HIS A 265 9.63 -10.54 -2.62
C HIS A 265 8.95 -11.30 -1.48
N THR A 266 9.69 -12.17 -0.80
CA THR A 266 9.19 -12.88 0.38
C THR A 266 8.75 -11.87 1.45
N PRO A 267 7.52 -11.97 1.99
CA PRO A 267 7.08 -11.10 3.08
C PRO A 267 7.97 -11.29 4.32
N PRO A 268 8.26 -10.22 5.09
CA PRO A 268 8.98 -10.34 6.35
C PRO A 268 8.23 -11.27 7.31
N ASP A 269 8.94 -12.25 7.85
CA ASP A 269 8.42 -13.08 8.95
C ASP A 269 8.45 -12.27 10.25
N LEU A 270 7.32 -12.22 10.97
CA LEU A 270 7.20 -11.47 12.22
C LEU A 270 7.39 -12.44 13.38
N ASP A 271 8.39 -12.16 14.22
CA ASP A 271 8.68 -12.97 15.40
C ASP A 271 7.46 -12.99 16.34
N GLU A 272 7.24 -14.11 17.02
CA GLU A 272 6.30 -14.19 18.15
C GLU A 272 6.62 -13.10 19.18
N GLU A 273 5.62 -12.61 19.92
CA GLU A 273 5.79 -11.58 20.96
C GLU A 273 5.19 -12.09 22.29
N PRO A 274 5.99 -12.73 23.17
CA PRO A 274 5.55 -13.35 24.42
C PRO A 274 4.73 -12.44 25.35
N GLN A 275 5.14 -11.18 25.46
CA GLN A 275 4.50 -10.16 26.29
C GLN A 275 3.09 -9.77 25.78
N LEU A 276 2.80 -10.07 24.52
CA LEU A 276 1.50 -9.90 23.90
C LEU A 276 0.69 -11.20 23.84
N ASN A 277 1.32 -12.33 24.18
CA ASN A 277 0.76 -13.67 23.97
C ASN A 277 0.36 -13.88 22.50
N ALA A 278 1.23 -13.47 21.56
CA ALA A 278 1.00 -13.55 20.12
C ALA A 278 2.08 -14.42 19.45
N PRO A 279 1.75 -15.53 18.76
CA PRO A 279 0.39 -16.00 18.42
C PRO A 279 -0.34 -16.76 19.53
N GLY A 280 0.31 -17.02 20.67
CA GLY A 280 -0.27 -17.72 21.82
C GLY A 280 0.82 -18.29 22.73
N ALA A 281 0.46 -19.26 23.57
CA ALA A 281 1.36 -19.80 24.60
C ALA A 281 2.41 -20.78 24.04
N ASP A 282 3.59 -20.82 24.67
CA ASP A 282 4.73 -21.68 24.29
C ASP A 282 4.46 -23.20 24.38
N ASP A 283 3.34 -23.60 24.98
CA ASP A 283 2.95 -25.00 25.20
C ASP A 283 2.01 -25.55 24.12
N PHE A 284 2.07 -24.98 22.90
CA PHE A 284 1.46 -25.64 21.76
C PHE A 284 2.08 -27.02 21.59
N ASP A 285 1.32 -28.06 21.96
CA ASP A 285 1.75 -29.45 21.81
C ASP A 285 2.21 -29.69 20.35
N PRO A 286 3.50 -29.93 20.10
CA PRO A 286 4.02 -30.26 18.76
C PRO A 286 3.24 -31.43 18.12
N GLN A 287 2.76 -32.35 18.96
CA GLN A 287 1.92 -33.46 18.56
C GLN A 287 0.53 -33.00 18.12
N MET A 288 -0.02 -31.92 18.68
CA MET A 288 -1.28 -31.33 18.22
C MET A 288 -1.17 -30.80 16.80
N PHE A 289 -0.10 -30.08 16.44
CA PHE A 289 0.10 -29.62 15.06
C PHE A 289 0.37 -30.77 14.09
N ALA A 290 1.21 -31.73 14.48
CA ALA A 290 1.44 -32.94 13.69
C ALA A 290 0.15 -33.78 13.50
N ASP A 291 -0.67 -33.89 14.54
CA ASP A 291 -1.95 -34.62 14.51
C ASP A 291 -3.01 -33.85 13.70
N MET A 292 -3.05 -32.52 13.78
CA MET A 292 -3.89 -31.68 12.92
C MET A 292 -3.46 -31.78 11.47
N ALA A 293 -2.16 -31.66 11.18
CA ALA A 293 -1.61 -31.82 9.84
C ALA A 293 -1.91 -33.22 9.28
N LYS A 294 -1.72 -34.28 10.08
CA LYS A 294 -2.08 -35.66 9.72
C LYS A 294 -3.58 -35.84 9.48
N LYS A 295 -4.45 -35.27 10.32
CA LYS A 295 -5.92 -35.27 10.11
C LYS A 295 -6.34 -34.50 8.87
N MET A 296 -5.60 -33.45 8.50
CA MET A 296 -5.82 -32.63 7.31
C MET A 296 -5.09 -33.16 6.06
N GLY A 297 -4.29 -34.23 6.19
CA GLY A 297 -3.51 -34.81 5.09
C GLY A 297 -2.32 -33.95 4.62
N ILE A 298 -1.88 -33.00 5.43
CA ILE A 298 -0.75 -32.10 5.14
C ILE A 298 0.52 -32.72 5.72
N LYS A 299 1.61 -32.77 4.93
CA LYS A 299 2.94 -33.10 5.47
C LYS A 299 3.44 -31.91 6.29
N TYR A 300 3.64 -32.11 7.58
CA TYR A 300 4.23 -31.12 8.46
C TYR A 300 5.76 -31.29 8.41
N GLU A 301 6.46 -30.28 7.90
CA GLU A 301 7.93 -30.21 7.89
C GLU A 301 8.31 -28.98 8.73
N TYR A 302 9.11 -29.20 9.77
CA TYR A 302 9.69 -28.15 10.63
C TYR A 302 10.81 -27.42 9.91
#